data_AF-A0A959APH3-F1
#
_entry.id   AF-A0A959APH3-F1
#
_cell.length_a   1.000
_cell.length_b   1.000
_cell.length_c   1.000
_cell.angle_alpha   90.00
_cell.angle_beta   90.00
_cell.angle_gamma   90.00
#
_symmetry.space_group_name_H-M   'P 1'
#
loop_
_entity.id
_entity.type
_entity.pdbx_description
1 polymer ?
#
loop_
_entity_poly.entity_id
_entity_poly.type
_entity_poly.pdbx_seq_one_letter_code
_entity_poly.pdbx_strand_id
1 'polypeptide(L)'
;NWQLNPTPKLPAQILKGIRSVPNQSLLDLVDAFLENDADARSELEADAEKDPLLVLIARLPWTIGTHLRRLFAIDDTEMMLEPGPERLRELVSGYTELTRFLCYMALSALWDEQQAGSIPVSTQPVSLPVPSDDGMEIIIDYLYHLGQYHAALVAAPGDPIGLEVHLGDFLNATISELQDGYRFMEELKQAIGDDPDSQSRLGELILSRTGKSDGLAEICLQAETIFTQFLEEALFLTDYTLYTVRAISVDKIRYLKVEQPFVHKTMTLHAAFGEPKLLSTGRQIASDNYCLLLAPRKQPDPLANALNLSPFYVDKNAFLGERTDNYPAIYVLNHQDGQQGFIFQNIDRDINHQYNHPEDQRLVIRKSGAAFPAVLGIDIRDSRRFIPVYRQLQQLNQDFRS
;
A
#
# COMPACT_ATOMS: atom_id res chain seq x y z
N ASN A 1 -9.88 -13.49 -27.93
CA ASN A 1 -11.33 -13.80 -28.03
C ASN A 1 -12.00 -13.56 -26.69
N TRP A 2 -12.16 -12.31 -26.28
CA TRP A 2 -12.94 -11.97 -25.11
C TRP A 2 -14.39 -11.74 -25.54
N GLN A 3 -15.30 -12.61 -25.12
CA GLN A 3 -16.68 -12.19 -24.99
C GLN A 3 -16.69 -11.28 -23.76
N LEU A 4 -17.08 -10.01 -23.93
CA LEU A 4 -17.51 -9.19 -22.80
C LEU A 4 -18.51 -10.05 -22.01
N ASN A 5 -18.13 -10.48 -20.81
CA ASN A 5 -19.10 -11.09 -19.91
C ASN A 5 -20.29 -10.12 -19.83
N PRO A 6 -21.53 -10.63 -19.79
CA PRO A 6 -22.69 -9.74 -19.67
C PRO A 6 -22.44 -8.77 -18.52
N THR A 7 -22.41 -7.49 -18.86
CA THR A 7 -22.00 -6.41 -17.96
C THR A 7 -22.72 -6.56 -16.63
N PRO A 8 -22.03 -6.83 -15.50
CA PRO A 8 -22.69 -6.99 -14.22
C PRO A 8 -23.37 -5.66 -13.90
N LYS A 9 -24.71 -5.64 -13.90
CA LYS A 9 -25.45 -4.44 -13.53
C LYS A 9 -25.16 -4.16 -12.07
N LEU A 10 -24.64 -2.97 -11.77
CA LEU A 10 -24.42 -2.56 -10.39
C LEU A 10 -25.76 -2.70 -9.64
N PRO A 11 -25.78 -3.34 -8.47
CA PRO A 11 -26.99 -3.55 -7.70
C PRO A 11 -27.57 -2.20 -7.30
N ALA A 12 -28.90 -2.16 -7.16
CA ALA A 12 -29.61 -0.93 -6.82
C ALA A 12 -29.14 -0.27 -5.51
N GLN A 13 -28.50 -1.03 -4.61
CA GLN A 13 -27.89 -0.52 -3.39
C GLN A 13 -26.68 0.37 -3.68
N ILE A 14 -25.73 -0.09 -4.51
CA ILE A 14 -24.58 0.72 -4.94
C ILE A 14 -25.08 1.96 -5.67
N LEU A 15 -26.04 1.80 -6.58
CA LEU A 15 -26.60 2.93 -7.34
C LEU A 15 -27.28 4.00 -6.46
N LYS A 16 -27.87 3.60 -5.33
CA LYS A 16 -28.45 4.55 -4.35
C LYS A 16 -27.39 5.28 -3.52
N GLY A 17 -26.20 4.69 -3.37
CA GLY A 17 -25.07 5.29 -2.67
C GLY A 17 -24.39 6.39 -3.48
N ILE A 18 -24.50 6.35 -4.81
CA ILE A 18 -23.84 7.29 -5.72
C ILE A 18 -24.24 8.73 -5.39
N ARG A 19 -23.23 9.55 -5.11
CA ARG A 19 -23.38 10.99 -4.88
C ARG A 19 -23.31 11.74 -6.21
N SER A 20 -23.95 12.90 -6.27
CA SER A 20 -23.99 13.73 -7.49
C SER A 20 -22.76 14.61 -7.67
N VAL A 21 -21.89 14.71 -6.65
CA VAL A 21 -20.73 15.60 -6.62
C VAL A 21 -19.50 14.78 -6.21
N PRO A 22 -18.35 14.97 -6.87
CA PRO A 22 -17.07 14.38 -6.45
C PRO A 22 -16.75 14.69 -4.99
N ASN A 23 -15.96 13.81 -4.39
CA ASN A 23 -15.52 13.87 -2.98
C ASN A 23 -16.63 13.67 -1.96
N GLN A 24 -17.92 13.74 -2.31
CA GLN A 24 -18.98 13.58 -1.32
C GLN A 24 -18.98 12.17 -0.72
N SER A 25 -18.75 11.12 -1.53
CA SER A 25 -18.62 9.76 -0.97
C SER A 25 -17.37 9.66 -0.08
N LEU A 26 -16.28 10.34 -0.43
CA LEU A 26 -15.07 10.36 0.40
C LEU A 26 -15.24 11.19 1.68
N LEU A 27 -16.12 12.20 1.71
CA LEU A 27 -16.46 12.93 2.93
C LEU A 27 -17.29 12.07 3.88
N ASP A 28 -18.20 11.25 3.35
CA ASP A 28 -18.97 10.30 4.16
C ASP A 28 -18.05 9.29 4.89
N LEU A 29 -16.89 8.94 4.29
CA LEU A 29 -15.83 8.13 4.94
C LEU A 29 -15.24 8.81 6.18
N VAL A 30 -15.10 10.15 6.17
CA VAL A 30 -14.59 10.90 7.32
C VAL A 30 -15.56 10.77 8.49
N ASP A 31 -16.86 10.87 8.23
CA ASP A 31 -17.89 10.67 9.25
C ASP A 31 -17.83 9.24 9.81
N ALA A 32 -17.77 8.22 8.95
CA ALA A 32 -17.64 6.82 9.35
C ALA A 32 -16.37 6.55 10.19
N PHE A 33 -15.25 7.19 9.83
CA PHE A 33 -14.02 7.15 10.61
C PHE A 33 -14.21 7.73 12.02
N LEU A 34 -14.81 8.92 12.14
CA LEU A 34 -15.02 9.56 13.43
C LEU A 34 -15.97 8.79 14.35
N GLU A 35 -16.98 8.12 13.79
CA GLU A 35 -17.86 7.24 14.55
C GLU A 35 -17.08 6.09 15.22
N ASN A 36 -16.10 5.54 14.50
CA ASN A 36 -15.36 4.35 14.92
C ASN A 36 -14.06 4.65 15.70
N ASP A 37 -13.49 5.87 15.58
CA ASP A 37 -12.23 6.23 16.23
C ASP A 37 -12.44 7.27 17.36
N ALA A 38 -12.51 6.78 18.59
CA ALA A 38 -12.68 7.62 19.78
C ALA A 38 -11.47 8.55 20.06
N ASP A 39 -10.27 8.12 19.70
CA ASP A 39 -9.06 8.92 19.92
C ASP A 39 -8.99 10.07 18.90
N ALA A 40 -9.49 9.86 17.68
CA ALA A 40 -9.60 10.91 16.66
C ALA A 40 -10.60 11.98 17.07
N ARG A 41 -11.77 11.56 17.58
CA ARG A 41 -12.75 12.49 18.15
C ARG A 41 -12.16 13.30 19.29
N SER A 42 -11.50 12.63 20.24
CA SER A 42 -10.86 13.31 21.38
C SER A 42 -9.80 14.32 20.93
N GLU A 43 -9.05 13.99 19.87
CA GLU A 43 -8.06 14.89 19.27
C GLU A 43 -8.69 16.13 18.64
N LEU A 44 -9.80 15.97 17.90
CA LEU A 44 -10.54 17.06 17.28
C LEU A 44 -11.31 17.92 18.30
N GLU A 45 -11.80 17.33 19.39
CA GLU A 45 -12.41 18.06 20.50
C GLU A 45 -11.37 18.91 21.26
N ALA A 46 -10.13 18.43 21.37
CA ALA A 46 -9.03 19.15 22.01
C ALA A 46 -8.50 20.30 21.14
N ASP A 47 -8.62 20.19 19.82
CA ASP A 47 -8.15 21.18 18.85
C ASP A 47 -9.15 21.32 17.70
N ALA A 48 -10.13 22.21 17.89
CA ALA A 48 -11.22 22.43 16.94
C ALA A 48 -10.78 23.08 15.61
N GLU A 49 -9.52 23.53 15.49
CA GLU A 49 -8.96 24.06 14.24
C GLU A 49 -8.43 22.95 13.32
N LYS A 50 -8.26 21.72 13.83
CA LYS A 50 -7.82 20.59 13.00
C LYS A 50 -8.91 20.16 12.04
N ASP A 51 -8.49 19.96 10.78
CA ASP A 51 -9.33 19.38 9.74
C ASP A 51 -9.50 17.86 9.97
N PRO A 52 -10.73 17.35 10.16
CA PRO A 52 -11.00 15.92 10.31
C PRO A 52 -10.45 15.06 9.16
N LEU A 53 -10.44 15.58 7.93
CA LEU A 53 -9.89 14.87 6.78
C LEU A 53 -8.38 14.67 6.93
N LEU A 54 -7.65 15.70 7.38
CA LEU A 54 -6.21 15.59 7.62
C LEU A 54 -5.91 14.60 8.76
N VAL A 55 -6.79 14.52 9.77
CA VAL A 55 -6.67 13.50 10.83
C VAL A 55 -6.84 12.10 10.26
N LEU A 56 -7.85 11.85 9.40
CA LEU A 56 -8.01 10.56 8.72
C LEU A 56 -6.76 10.21 7.89
N ILE A 57 -6.29 11.14 7.05
CA ILE A 57 -5.10 10.93 6.21
C ILE A 57 -3.84 10.68 7.06
N ALA A 58 -3.72 11.32 8.22
CA ALA A 58 -2.62 11.09 9.16
C ALA A 58 -2.67 9.71 9.83
N ARG A 59 -3.86 9.11 9.93
CA ARG A 59 -4.04 7.79 10.55
C ARG A 59 -3.88 6.62 9.60
N LEU A 60 -4.15 6.83 8.32
CA LEU A 60 -3.95 5.80 7.31
C LEU A 60 -2.46 5.57 6.99
N PRO A 61 -2.08 4.34 6.60
CA PRO A 61 -0.75 4.08 6.05
C PRO A 61 -0.45 5.03 4.88
N TRP A 62 0.81 5.51 4.79
CA TRP A 62 1.26 6.43 3.72
C TRP A 62 0.75 6.05 2.33
N THR A 63 0.83 4.76 2.00
CA THR A 63 0.45 4.22 0.70
C THR A 63 -1.00 4.54 0.33
N ILE A 64 -1.93 4.46 1.29
CA ILE A 64 -3.35 4.74 1.10
C ILE A 64 -3.65 6.22 1.27
N GLY A 65 -3.08 6.85 2.30
CA GLY A 65 -3.31 8.26 2.61
C GLY A 65 -2.92 9.19 1.45
N THR A 66 -1.88 8.84 0.68
CA THR A 66 -1.43 9.67 -0.46
C THR A 66 -2.47 9.70 -1.58
N HIS A 67 -3.17 8.59 -1.85
CA HIS A 67 -4.25 8.56 -2.82
C HIS A 67 -5.43 9.43 -2.39
N LEU A 68 -5.84 9.35 -1.12
CA LEU A 68 -6.89 10.22 -0.57
C LEU A 68 -6.50 11.69 -0.65
N ARG A 69 -5.28 12.05 -0.26
CA ARG A 69 -4.78 13.43 -0.34
C ARG A 69 -4.88 14.00 -1.75
N ARG A 70 -4.52 13.22 -2.77
CA ARG A 70 -4.65 13.62 -4.18
C ARG A 70 -6.11 13.75 -4.62
N LEU A 71 -6.97 12.79 -4.26
CA LEU A 71 -8.40 12.83 -4.62
C LEU A 71 -9.12 14.06 -4.05
N PHE A 72 -8.75 14.50 -2.85
CA PHE A 72 -9.27 15.73 -2.26
C PHE A 72 -8.64 17.01 -2.81
N ALA A 73 -7.75 16.90 -3.81
CA ALA A 73 -7.01 18.01 -4.42
C ALA A 73 -6.28 18.88 -3.39
N ILE A 74 -5.85 18.29 -2.27
CA ILE A 74 -5.16 19.04 -1.21
C ILE A 74 -3.78 19.52 -1.72
N ASP A 75 -3.23 18.84 -2.73
CA ASP A 75 -2.00 19.22 -3.42
C ASP A 75 -2.24 20.23 -4.57
N ASP A 76 -3.27 21.09 -4.53
CA ASP A 76 -3.53 22.16 -5.52
C ASP A 76 -3.69 21.72 -6.99
N THR A 77 -4.04 20.46 -7.25
CA THR A 77 -4.36 19.99 -8.62
C THR A 77 -5.85 20.04 -8.88
N GLU A 78 -6.31 21.12 -9.53
CA GLU A 78 -7.73 21.29 -9.95
C GLU A 78 -8.26 20.09 -10.76
N MET A 79 -7.37 19.32 -11.41
CA MET A 79 -7.69 18.11 -12.17
C MET A 79 -8.36 17.01 -11.34
N MET A 80 -8.22 17.03 -10.02
CA MET A 80 -8.85 16.06 -9.12
C MET A 80 -10.22 16.51 -8.63
N LEU A 81 -10.59 17.79 -8.77
CA LEU A 81 -11.88 18.31 -8.26
C LEU A 81 -13.08 17.85 -9.10
N GLU A 82 -12.88 17.67 -10.39
CA GLU A 82 -13.95 17.34 -11.33
C GLU A 82 -13.88 15.87 -11.78
N PRO A 83 -15.02 15.25 -12.17
CA PRO A 83 -15.01 13.94 -12.78
C PRO A 83 -14.22 13.97 -14.10
N GLY A 84 -13.18 13.15 -14.19
CA GLY A 84 -12.29 13.15 -15.34
C GLY A 84 -11.39 11.92 -15.38
N PRO A 85 -10.62 11.75 -16.48
CA PRO A 85 -9.78 10.57 -16.67
C PRO A 85 -8.69 10.46 -15.60
N GLU A 86 -8.08 11.57 -15.17
CA GLU A 86 -7.05 11.55 -14.13
C GLU A 86 -7.62 11.15 -12.77
N ARG A 87 -8.78 11.70 -12.38
CA ARG A 87 -9.49 11.29 -11.15
C ARG A 87 -9.85 9.80 -11.19
N LEU A 88 -10.35 9.29 -12.32
CA LEU A 88 -10.66 7.88 -12.47
C LEU A 88 -9.43 6.98 -12.33
N ARG A 89 -8.29 7.37 -12.93
CA ARG A 89 -7.02 6.67 -12.75
C ARG A 89 -6.58 6.67 -11.29
N GLU A 90 -6.74 7.78 -10.60
CA GLU A 90 -6.38 7.91 -9.20
C GLU A 90 -7.25 7.01 -8.31
N LEU A 91 -8.57 6.96 -8.53
CA LEU A 91 -9.51 6.07 -7.82
C LEU A 91 -9.13 4.59 -8.01
N VAL A 92 -8.85 4.19 -9.25
CA VAL A 92 -8.46 2.81 -9.57
C VAL A 92 -7.08 2.47 -9.01
N SER A 93 -6.16 3.44 -9.01
CA SER A 93 -4.84 3.29 -8.39
C SER A 93 -4.95 3.14 -6.87
N GLY A 94 -5.79 3.95 -6.22
CA GLY A 94 -6.04 3.87 -4.78
C GLY A 94 -6.67 2.54 -4.37
N TYR A 95 -7.64 2.06 -5.13
CA TYR A 95 -8.21 0.72 -4.93
C TYR A 95 -7.16 -0.40 -5.13
N THR A 96 -6.34 -0.29 -6.18
CA THR A 96 -5.27 -1.26 -6.45
C THR A 96 -4.23 -1.26 -5.33
N GLU A 97 -3.87 -0.09 -4.82
CA GLU A 97 -2.92 0.02 -3.71
C GLU A 97 -3.50 -0.49 -2.39
N LEU A 98 -4.77 -0.23 -2.10
CA LEU A 98 -5.46 -0.77 -0.93
C LEU A 98 -5.43 -2.30 -0.93
N THR A 99 -5.89 -2.91 -2.01
CA THR A 99 -5.94 -4.38 -2.13
C THR A 99 -4.54 -4.99 -2.13
N ARG A 100 -3.57 -4.36 -2.79
CA ARG A 100 -2.15 -4.75 -2.77
C ARG A 100 -1.54 -4.66 -1.37
N PHE A 101 -1.82 -3.59 -0.64
CA PHE A 101 -1.30 -3.38 0.72
C PHE A 101 -1.82 -4.45 1.67
N LEU A 102 -3.13 -4.72 1.67
CA LEU A 102 -3.74 -5.79 2.46
C LEU A 102 -3.18 -7.17 2.08
N CYS A 103 -3.02 -7.43 0.78
CA CYS A 103 -2.42 -8.67 0.27
C CYS A 103 -0.98 -8.88 0.77
N TYR A 104 -0.12 -7.86 0.68
CA TYR A 104 1.25 -7.93 1.17
C TYR A 104 1.37 -7.93 2.70
N MET A 105 0.44 -7.30 3.42
CA MET A 105 0.33 -7.47 4.88
C MET A 105 0.08 -8.93 5.25
N ALA A 106 -0.93 -9.56 4.64
CA ALA A 106 -1.25 -10.97 4.88
C ALA A 106 -0.09 -11.89 4.51
N LEU A 107 0.57 -11.64 3.36
CA LEU A 107 1.72 -12.42 2.92
C LEU A 107 2.92 -12.28 3.85
N SER A 108 3.17 -11.08 4.39
CA SER A 108 4.25 -10.85 5.35
C SER A 108 3.99 -11.62 6.65
N ALA A 109 2.76 -11.53 7.18
CA ALA A 109 2.39 -12.24 8.39
C ALA A 109 2.48 -13.77 8.19
N LEU A 110 2.05 -14.25 7.02
CA LEU A 110 2.12 -15.67 6.68
C LEU A 110 3.57 -16.16 6.63
N TRP A 111 4.46 -15.34 6.08
CA TRP A 111 5.88 -15.69 5.98
C TRP A 111 6.55 -15.72 7.37
N ASP A 112 6.23 -14.77 8.24
CA ASP A 112 6.72 -14.78 9.63
C ASP A 112 6.28 -16.04 10.38
N GLU A 113 5.00 -16.44 10.26
CA GLU A 113 4.48 -17.67 10.87
C GLU A 113 5.10 -18.94 10.27
N GLN A 114 5.42 -18.94 8.97
CA GLN A 114 6.15 -20.03 8.33
C GLN A 114 7.58 -20.15 8.87
N GLN A 115 8.30 -19.03 9.05
CA GLN A 115 9.64 -19.02 9.63
C GLN A 115 9.65 -19.42 11.11
N ALA A 116 8.59 -19.08 11.85
CA ALA A 116 8.40 -19.51 13.23
C ALA A 116 8.13 -21.03 13.36
N GLY A 117 7.83 -21.70 12.25
CA GLY A 117 7.43 -23.12 12.24
C GLY A 117 6.02 -23.34 12.77
N SER A 118 5.22 -22.28 12.90
CA SER A 118 3.83 -22.31 13.37
C SER A 118 2.89 -22.93 12.34
N ILE A 119 3.22 -22.79 11.06
CA ILE A 119 2.44 -23.32 9.94
C ILE A 119 3.11 -24.60 9.45
N PRO A 120 2.42 -25.75 9.49
CA PRO A 120 2.90 -26.95 8.81
C PRO A 120 3.05 -26.61 7.33
N VAL A 121 4.16 -26.99 6.69
CA VAL A 121 4.39 -26.81 5.25
C VAL A 121 3.09 -27.08 4.49
N SER A 122 2.49 -26.02 3.96
CA SER A 122 1.13 -26.05 3.45
C SER A 122 1.02 -27.11 2.36
N THR A 123 -0.04 -27.91 2.37
CA THR A 123 -0.35 -28.81 1.27
C THR A 123 -0.85 -28.07 0.03
N GLN A 124 -1.24 -26.79 0.18
CA GLN A 124 -1.63 -25.94 -0.92
C GLN A 124 -0.50 -24.95 -1.25
N PRO A 125 0.07 -25.00 -2.47
CA PRO A 125 1.10 -24.06 -2.89
C PRO A 125 0.49 -22.67 -2.95
N VAL A 126 1.01 -21.78 -2.10
CA VAL A 126 0.65 -20.37 -2.09
C VAL A 126 1.53 -19.67 -3.13
N SER A 127 0.92 -19.05 -4.13
CA SER A 127 1.66 -18.35 -5.18
C SER A 127 1.92 -16.89 -4.81
N LEU A 128 3.12 -16.40 -5.13
CA LEU A 128 3.46 -14.99 -4.94
C LEU A 128 2.77 -14.14 -6.00
N PRO A 129 2.26 -12.94 -5.66
CA PRO A 129 1.60 -12.05 -6.60
C PRO A 129 2.69 -11.20 -7.27
N VAL A 130 3.61 -11.87 -7.96
CA VAL A 130 4.76 -11.26 -8.63
C VAL A 130 4.86 -11.86 -10.03
N PRO A 131 4.32 -11.18 -11.06
CA PRO A 131 4.38 -11.69 -12.40
C PRO A 131 5.82 -11.75 -12.88
N SER A 132 6.08 -12.72 -13.76
CA SER A 132 7.32 -12.77 -14.51
C SER A 132 7.19 -11.85 -15.72
N ASP A 133 8.20 -11.04 -16.00
CA ASP A 133 8.26 -10.19 -17.20
C ASP A 133 8.46 -11.05 -18.46
N ASP A 134 7.39 -11.75 -18.88
CA ASP A 134 7.32 -12.53 -20.12
C ASP A 134 6.77 -11.70 -21.29
N GLY A 135 6.64 -10.39 -21.11
CA GLY A 135 6.09 -9.46 -22.09
C GLY A 135 4.56 -9.41 -22.13
N MET A 136 3.87 -10.18 -21.28
CA MET A 136 2.43 -10.03 -21.07
C MET A 136 2.18 -9.15 -19.84
N GLU A 137 1.37 -8.11 -19.98
CA GLU A 137 0.90 -7.31 -18.85
C GLU A 137 -0.05 -8.18 -18.00
N ILE A 138 0.51 -8.85 -16.99
CA ILE A 138 -0.28 -9.68 -16.08
C ILE A 138 -0.89 -8.77 -15.04
N ILE A 139 -2.20 -8.54 -15.18
CA ILE A 139 -3.00 -7.86 -14.18
C ILE A 139 -3.19 -8.82 -13.00
N ILE A 140 -2.65 -8.44 -11.84
CA ILE A 140 -2.71 -9.22 -10.61
C ILE A 140 -4.01 -8.92 -9.88
N ASP A 141 -4.74 -9.97 -9.51
CA ASP A 141 -5.89 -9.88 -8.62
C ASP A 141 -5.44 -10.06 -7.16
N TYR A 142 -5.19 -8.94 -6.49
CA TYR A 142 -4.70 -8.95 -5.11
C TYR A 142 -5.73 -9.48 -4.11
N LEU A 143 -7.03 -9.31 -4.37
CA LEU A 143 -8.09 -9.82 -3.49
C LEU A 143 -8.17 -11.34 -3.54
N TYR A 144 -8.02 -11.91 -4.73
CA TYR A 144 -7.91 -13.37 -4.89
C TYR A 144 -6.74 -13.94 -4.08
N HIS A 145 -5.55 -13.33 -4.18
CA HIS A 145 -4.39 -13.75 -3.39
C HIS A 145 -4.57 -13.51 -1.89
N LEU A 146 -5.16 -12.38 -1.49
CA LEU A 146 -5.48 -12.09 -0.09
C LEU A 146 -6.36 -13.18 0.52
N GLY A 147 -7.38 -13.66 -0.20
CA GLY A 147 -8.21 -14.78 0.26
C GLY A 147 -7.43 -16.08 0.49
N GLN A 148 -6.44 -16.39 -0.37
CA GLN A 148 -5.56 -17.55 -0.16
C GLN A 148 -4.68 -17.39 1.07
N TYR A 149 -4.09 -16.20 1.25
CA TYR A 149 -3.17 -15.93 2.36
C TYR A 149 -3.91 -15.91 3.69
N HIS A 150 -5.11 -15.32 3.72
CA HIS A 150 -5.99 -15.34 4.89
C HIS A 150 -6.38 -16.77 5.28
N ALA A 151 -6.81 -17.60 4.32
CA ALA A 151 -7.15 -18.99 4.61
C ALA A 151 -5.97 -19.79 5.20
N ALA A 152 -4.74 -19.48 4.79
CA ALA A 152 -3.53 -20.08 5.35
C ALA A 152 -3.19 -19.52 6.75
N LEU A 153 -3.42 -18.22 6.99
CA LEU A 153 -3.25 -17.57 8.28
C LEU A 153 -4.24 -18.07 9.35
N VAL A 154 -5.51 -18.31 8.99
CA VAL A 154 -6.52 -18.90 9.92
C VAL A 154 -6.10 -20.28 10.42
N ALA A 155 -5.29 -21.01 9.62
CA ALA A 155 -4.73 -22.28 10.02
C ALA A 155 -3.47 -22.15 10.91
N ALA A 156 -2.91 -20.94 11.02
CA ALA A 156 -1.76 -20.63 11.86
C ALA A 156 -2.24 -20.22 13.27
N PRO A 157 -1.51 -20.60 14.33
CA PRO A 157 -1.82 -20.18 15.70
C PRO A 157 -1.44 -18.72 16.01
N GLY A 158 -0.75 -18.03 15.10
CA GLY A 158 -0.21 -16.68 15.33
C GLY A 158 -1.01 -15.59 14.61
N ASP A 159 -1.39 -14.57 15.38
CA ASP A 159 -1.90 -13.30 14.85
C ASP A 159 -1.06 -12.16 15.48
N PRO A 160 0.11 -11.84 14.91
CA PRO A 160 1.12 -11.01 15.59
C PRO A 160 0.63 -9.60 15.92
N ILE A 161 -0.32 -9.06 15.14
CA ILE A 161 -0.86 -7.70 15.35
C ILE A 161 -2.40 -7.60 15.26
N GLY A 162 -3.13 -8.71 15.35
CA GLY A 162 -4.59 -8.70 15.31
C GLY A 162 -5.19 -8.61 13.89
N LEU A 163 -4.42 -8.95 12.85
CA LEU A 163 -4.84 -8.80 11.45
C LEU A 163 -5.86 -9.83 11.01
N GLU A 164 -5.84 -11.05 11.56
CA GLU A 164 -6.60 -12.17 11.02
C GLU A 164 -8.10 -11.85 10.97
N VAL A 165 -8.62 -11.30 12.08
CA VAL A 165 -10.03 -10.92 12.22
C VAL A 165 -10.38 -9.80 11.23
N HIS A 166 -9.58 -8.74 11.19
CA HIS A 166 -9.84 -7.59 10.31
C HIS A 166 -9.79 -7.96 8.82
N LEU A 167 -8.81 -8.77 8.41
CA LEU A 167 -8.71 -9.27 7.04
C LEU A 167 -9.89 -10.20 6.70
N GLY A 168 -10.33 -11.02 7.66
CA GLY A 168 -11.50 -11.88 7.51
C GLY A 168 -12.79 -11.10 7.30
N ASP A 169 -13.02 -10.08 8.13
CA ASP A 169 -14.19 -9.20 8.02
C ASP A 169 -14.21 -8.46 6.68
N PHE A 170 -13.08 -7.87 6.28
CA PHE A 170 -12.91 -7.20 4.98
C PHE A 170 -13.19 -8.16 3.80
N LEU A 171 -12.66 -9.38 3.84
CA LEU A 171 -12.91 -10.40 2.80
C LEU A 171 -14.37 -10.85 2.77
N ASN A 172 -15.00 -11.02 3.93
CA ASN A 172 -16.41 -11.37 4.02
C ASN A 172 -17.28 -10.30 3.37
N ALA A 173 -17.06 -9.02 3.69
CA ALA A 173 -17.74 -7.89 3.05
C ALA A 173 -17.49 -7.85 1.53
N THR A 174 -16.26 -8.16 1.11
CA THR A 174 -15.90 -8.22 -0.32
C THR A 174 -16.64 -9.32 -1.08
N ILE A 175 -16.84 -10.48 -0.47
CA ILE A 175 -17.51 -11.63 -1.10
C ILE A 175 -19.04 -11.48 -1.07
N SER A 176 -19.58 -10.77 -0.07
CA SER A 176 -21.02 -10.56 0.08
C SER A 176 -21.47 -9.22 -0.52
N GLU A 177 -21.22 -8.12 0.16
CA GLU A 177 -21.81 -6.80 -0.09
C GLU A 177 -21.11 -6.04 -1.21
N LEU A 178 -19.78 -6.17 -1.31
CA LEU A 178 -18.97 -5.45 -2.29
C LEU A 178 -18.63 -6.26 -3.54
N GLN A 179 -19.18 -7.46 -3.73
CA GLN A 179 -18.79 -8.36 -4.83
C GLN A 179 -18.94 -7.71 -6.21
N ASP A 180 -20.04 -7.00 -6.44
CA ASP A 180 -20.27 -6.30 -7.72
C ASP A 180 -19.37 -5.07 -7.86
N GLY A 181 -19.05 -4.40 -6.75
CA GLY A 181 -18.07 -3.31 -6.71
C GLY A 181 -16.66 -3.78 -7.05
N TYR A 182 -16.22 -4.89 -6.47
CA TYR A 182 -14.96 -5.56 -6.80
C TYR A 182 -14.86 -5.86 -8.31
N ARG A 183 -15.87 -6.52 -8.89
CA ARG A 183 -15.90 -6.83 -10.33
C ARG A 183 -15.80 -5.57 -11.19
N PHE A 184 -16.52 -4.52 -10.79
CA PHE A 184 -16.48 -3.24 -11.48
C PHE A 184 -15.09 -2.59 -11.45
N MET A 185 -14.41 -2.60 -10.29
CA MET A 185 -13.08 -2.02 -10.15
C MET A 185 -12.02 -2.82 -10.91
N GLU A 186 -12.09 -4.16 -10.93
CA GLU A 186 -11.18 -4.98 -11.75
C GLU A 186 -11.42 -4.77 -13.26
N GLU A 187 -12.67 -4.62 -13.71
CA GLU A 187 -12.97 -4.26 -15.10
C GLU A 187 -12.40 -2.87 -15.47
N LEU A 188 -12.54 -1.89 -14.59
CA LEU A 188 -11.98 -0.55 -14.81
C LEU A 188 -10.46 -0.57 -14.88
N LYS A 189 -9.81 -1.31 -13.98
CA LYS A 189 -8.35 -1.51 -13.98
C LYS A 189 -7.85 -2.09 -15.30
N GLN A 190 -8.55 -3.09 -15.84
CA GLN A 190 -8.24 -3.66 -17.16
C GLN A 190 -8.48 -2.68 -18.32
N ALA A 191 -9.48 -1.80 -18.21
CA ALA A 191 -9.81 -0.83 -19.24
C ALA A 191 -8.87 0.39 -19.26
N ILE A 192 -8.26 0.73 -18.13
CA ILE A 192 -7.43 1.93 -17.95
C ILE A 192 -5.94 1.70 -18.22
N GLY A 193 -5.49 0.43 -18.29
CA GLY A 193 -4.07 0.02 -18.33
C GLY A 193 -3.13 0.81 -19.25
N ASP A 194 -1.82 0.64 -19.10
CA ASP A 194 -0.82 1.53 -19.70
C ASP A 194 -0.68 1.43 -21.24
N ASP A 195 -1.46 0.55 -21.89
CA ASP A 195 -1.51 0.36 -23.34
C ASP A 195 -2.20 1.54 -24.07
N PRO A 196 -1.63 2.08 -25.18
CA PRO A 196 -2.30 3.00 -26.09
C PRO A 196 -3.72 2.57 -26.52
N ASP A 197 -3.98 1.26 -26.65
CA ASP A 197 -5.31 0.72 -27.00
C ASP A 197 -6.33 0.82 -25.85
N SER A 198 -5.90 1.13 -24.63
CA SER A 198 -6.76 1.28 -23.44
C SER A 198 -7.76 2.42 -23.57
N GLN A 199 -7.46 3.49 -24.32
CA GLN A 199 -8.44 4.56 -24.55
C GLN A 199 -9.69 4.06 -25.27
N SER A 200 -9.52 3.15 -26.23
CA SER A 200 -10.65 2.52 -26.93
C SER A 200 -11.45 1.62 -25.98
N ARG A 201 -10.78 0.87 -25.12
CA ARG A 201 -11.42 -0.01 -24.13
C ARG A 201 -12.23 0.76 -23.08
N LEU A 202 -11.67 1.84 -22.56
CA LEU A 202 -12.38 2.71 -21.62
C LEU A 202 -13.63 3.31 -22.27
N GLY A 203 -13.54 3.76 -23.52
CA GLY A 203 -14.69 4.26 -24.29
C GLY A 203 -15.80 3.20 -24.47
N GLU A 204 -15.43 1.97 -24.80
CA GLU A 204 -16.37 0.83 -24.91
C GLU A 204 -17.03 0.52 -23.56
N LEU A 205 -16.26 0.52 -22.48
CA LEU A 205 -16.78 0.30 -21.13
C LEU A 205 -17.79 1.39 -20.75
N ILE A 206 -17.45 2.67 -20.94
CA ILE A 206 -18.32 3.82 -20.68
C ILE A 206 -19.64 3.67 -21.45
N LEU A 207 -19.57 3.40 -22.75
CA LEU A 207 -20.75 3.23 -23.59
C LEU A 207 -21.62 2.05 -23.15
N SER A 208 -21.00 0.91 -22.82
CA SER A 208 -21.73 -0.29 -22.38
C SER A 208 -22.46 -0.11 -21.05
N ARG A 209 -21.87 0.66 -20.13
CA ARG A 209 -22.35 0.87 -18.76
C ARG A 209 -23.41 1.96 -18.68
N THR A 210 -23.17 3.07 -19.35
CA THR A 210 -24.01 4.29 -19.25
C THR A 210 -24.99 4.42 -20.41
N GLY A 211 -24.78 3.70 -21.50
CA GLY A 211 -25.52 3.87 -22.75
C GLY A 211 -25.16 5.16 -23.50
N LYS A 212 -24.13 5.89 -23.07
CA LYS A 212 -23.72 7.18 -23.62
C LYS A 212 -22.20 7.23 -23.84
N SER A 213 -21.75 7.96 -24.86
CA SER A 213 -20.32 8.15 -25.14
C SER A 213 -19.64 9.15 -24.19
N ASP A 214 -20.40 10.02 -23.53
CA ASP A 214 -19.95 11.05 -22.59
C ASP A 214 -20.18 10.65 -21.12
N GLY A 215 -20.42 9.37 -20.84
CA GLY A 215 -20.73 8.85 -19.50
C GLY A 215 -19.54 8.76 -18.53
N LEU A 216 -18.38 9.37 -18.84
CA LEU A 216 -17.18 9.29 -17.99
C LEU A 216 -17.43 9.81 -16.57
N ALA A 217 -18.18 10.90 -16.43
CA ALA A 217 -18.49 11.47 -15.12
C ALA A 217 -19.30 10.50 -14.24
N GLU A 218 -20.25 9.79 -14.83
CA GLU A 218 -21.06 8.78 -14.13
C GLU A 218 -20.19 7.59 -13.67
N ILE A 219 -19.26 7.13 -14.52
CA ILE A 219 -18.30 6.09 -14.15
C ILE A 219 -17.36 6.54 -13.03
N CYS A 220 -16.88 7.79 -13.06
CA CYS A 220 -16.05 8.33 -11.99
C CYS A 220 -16.79 8.34 -10.64
N LEU A 221 -18.05 8.79 -10.62
CA LEU A 221 -18.85 8.82 -9.40
C LEU A 221 -19.16 7.41 -8.89
N GLN A 222 -19.44 6.46 -9.79
CA GLN A 222 -19.58 5.03 -9.42
C GLN A 222 -18.30 4.47 -8.81
N ALA A 223 -17.15 4.70 -9.44
CA ALA A 223 -15.84 4.24 -8.95
C ALA A 223 -15.50 4.86 -7.60
N GLU A 224 -15.82 6.14 -7.38
CA GLU A 224 -15.61 6.81 -6.10
C GLU A 224 -16.46 6.19 -4.99
N THR A 225 -17.77 6.01 -5.23
CA THR A 225 -18.65 5.38 -4.24
C THR A 225 -18.19 3.96 -3.90
N ILE A 226 -17.80 3.16 -4.89
CA ILE A 226 -17.30 1.81 -4.65
C ILE A 226 -15.97 1.84 -3.88
N PHE A 227 -15.02 2.70 -4.27
CA PHE A 227 -13.75 2.83 -3.57
C PHE A 227 -13.92 3.29 -2.12
N THR A 228 -14.83 4.23 -1.86
CA THR A 228 -15.23 4.63 -0.50
C THR A 228 -15.67 3.42 0.32
N GLN A 229 -16.55 2.56 -0.23
CA GLN A 229 -17.02 1.38 0.50
C GLN A 229 -15.89 0.41 0.85
N PHE A 230 -14.92 0.21 -0.05
CA PHE A 230 -13.71 -0.56 0.26
C PHE A 230 -12.87 0.09 1.36
N LEU A 231 -12.77 1.43 1.38
CA LEU A 231 -12.07 2.15 2.44
C LEU A 231 -12.80 2.07 3.78
N GLU A 232 -14.13 2.11 3.79
CA GLU A 232 -14.95 1.94 5.00
C GLU A 232 -14.66 0.59 5.66
N GLU A 233 -14.69 -0.50 4.88
CA GLU A 233 -14.32 -1.84 5.37
C GLU A 233 -12.84 -1.96 5.79
N ALA A 234 -11.98 -1.09 5.26
CA ALA A 234 -10.56 -1.03 5.59
C ALA A 234 -10.21 0.02 6.66
N LEU A 235 -11.20 0.64 7.33
CA LEU A 235 -10.95 1.66 8.35
C LEU A 235 -10.14 1.12 9.53
N PHE A 236 -10.13 -0.20 9.78
CA PHE A 236 -9.25 -0.81 10.78
C PHE A 236 -7.76 -0.47 10.57
N LEU A 237 -7.35 -0.08 9.36
CA LEU A 237 -5.98 0.37 9.08
C LEU A 237 -5.59 1.61 9.90
N THR A 238 -6.54 2.41 10.40
CA THR A 238 -6.26 3.57 11.26
C THR A 238 -5.73 3.18 12.64
N ASP A 239 -5.99 1.94 13.08
CA ASP A 239 -5.45 1.38 14.33
C ASP A 239 -3.96 1.04 14.24
N TYR A 240 -3.38 1.13 13.04
CA TYR A 240 -1.97 0.86 12.79
C TYR A 240 -1.20 2.13 12.43
N THR A 241 0.11 2.05 12.57
CA THR A 241 1.04 3.09 12.15
C THR A 241 2.15 2.44 11.33
N LEU A 242 2.40 3.00 10.15
CA LEU A 242 3.48 2.58 9.28
C LEU A 242 4.76 3.34 9.66
N TYR A 243 5.86 2.63 9.78
CA TYR A 243 7.18 3.18 10.09
C TYR A 243 8.18 2.77 9.02
N THR A 244 9.12 3.67 8.70
CA THR A 244 10.40 3.29 8.08
C THR A 244 11.46 3.22 9.16
N VAL A 245 12.26 2.16 9.14
CA VAL A 245 13.42 1.97 10.02
C VAL A 245 14.68 2.08 9.18
N ARG A 246 15.48 3.11 9.46
CA ARG A 246 16.83 3.28 8.87
C ARG A 246 17.86 2.49 9.67
N ALA A 247 19.14 2.66 9.30
CA ALA A 247 20.29 2.07 9.96
C ALA A 247 20.22 2.08 11.51
N ILE A 248 20.17 0.88 12.10
CA ILE A 248 20.35 0.70 13.55
C ILE A 248 21.82 0.88 13.90
N SER A 249 22.12 1.82 14.79
CA SER A 249 23.46 2.04 15.32
C SER A 249 23.66 1.25 16.61
N VAL A 250 24.83 0.66 16.80
CA VAL A 250 25.16 -0.08 18.03
C VAL A 250 26.10 0.76 18.88
N ASP A 251 25.64 1.20 20.05
CA ASP A 251 26.47 1.83 21.06
C ASP A 251 27.11 0.78 21.95
N LYS A 252 28.43 0.63 21.81
CA LYS A 252 29.22 -0.36 22.54
C LYS A 252 30.49 0.28 23.07
N ILE A 253 30.52 0.46 24.39
CA ILE A 253 31.70 0.96 25.10
C ILE A 253 32.40 -0.20 25.80
N ARG A 254 33.73 -0.31 25.62
CA ARG A 254 34.52 -1.40 26.21
C ARG A 254 34.38 -1.38 27.75
N TYR A 255 33.94 -2.50 28.33
CA TYR A 255 33.74 -2.72 29.77
C TYR A 255 32.62 -1.92 30.45
N LEU A 256 31.80 -1.17 29.70
CA LEU A 256 30.61 -0.52 30.26
C LEU A 256 29.36 -1.21 29.75
N LYS A 257 28.45 -1.51 30.67
CA LYS A 257 27.11 -2.00 30.32
C LYS A 257 26.30 -0.82 29.80
N VAL A 258 25.88 -0.89 28.54
CA VAL A 258 24.92 0.05 27.96
C VAL A 258 23.54 -0.60 28.08
N GLU A 259 22.60 0.06 28.74
CA GLU A 259 21.25 -0.51 28.95
C GLU A 259 20.47 -0.61 27.65
N GLN A 260 20.66 0.36 26.76
CA GLN A 260 20.00 0.44 25.45
C GLN A 260 21.05 0.53 24.34
N PRO A 261 21.73 -0.58 24.01
CA PRO A 261 22.86 -0.57 23.08
C PRO A 261 22.44 -0.37 21.62
N PHE A 262 21.16 -0.46 21.28
CA PHE A 262 20.67 -0.30 19.91
C PHE A 262 19.95 1.03 19.75
N VAL A 263 20.42 1.88 18.84
CA VAL A 263 19.79 3.16 18.51
C VAL A 263 19.11 3.03 17.16
N HIS A 264 17.79 3.05 17.20
CA HIS A 264 16.92 2.91 16.05
C HIS A 264 16.53 4.28 15.52
N LYS A 265 16.73 4.49 14.22
CA LYS A 265 16.29 5.69 13.51
C LYS A 265 14.98 5.38 12.79
N THR A 266 13.88 5.88 13.33
CA THR A 266 12.53 5.58 12.83
C THR A 266 11.80 6.85 12.40
N MET A 267 10.91 6.72 11.44
CA MET A 267 10.05 7.79 10.98
C MET A 267 8.66 7.24 10.70
N THR A 268 7.64 7.93 11.20
CA THR A 268 6.24 7.62 10.92
C THR A 268 5.91 8.00 9.48
N LEU A 269 5.24 7.10 8.77
CA LEU A 269 4.86 7.24 7.37
C LEU A 269 3.34 7.45 7.28
N HIS A 270 2.91 8.71 7.26
CA HIS A 270 1.55 9.13 6.94
C HIS A 270 1.56 10.24 5.89
N ALA A 271 0.51 10.35 5.07
CA ALA A 271 0.48 11.30 3.97
C ALA A 271 0.04 12.73 4.36
N ALA A 272 -0.40 12.95 5.61
CA ALA A 272 -0.77 14.28 6.09
C ALA A 272 0.44 15.23 6.08
N PHE A 273 0.21 16.50 5.74
CA PHE A 273 1.28 17.50 5.65
C PHE A 273 2.08 17.62 6.95
N GLY A 274 3.40 17.70 6.80
CA GLY A 274 4.32 17.90 7.90
C GLY A 274 5.74 17.55 7.47
N GLU A 275 6.73 18.13 8.13
CA GLU A 275 8.12 17.71 7.92
C GLU A 275 8.31 16.31 8.54
N PRO A 276 8.67 15.29 7.73
CA PRO A 276 8.88 13.95 8.25
C PRO A 276 9.99 13.98 9.31
N LYS A 277 9.66 13.54 10.53
CA LYS A 277 10.58 13.61 11.66
C LYS A 277 11.25 12.27 11.90
N LEU A 278 12.56 12.22 11.66
CA LEU A 278 13.39 11.08 12.03
C LEU A 278 13.68 11.11 13.53
N LEU A 279 13.15 10.12 14.25
CA LEU A 279 13.35 9.94 15.68
C LEU A 279 14.46 8.91 15.94
N SER A 280 15.31 9.17 16.92
CA SER A 280 16.32 8.23 17.40
C SER A 280 15.90 7.68 18.76
N THR A 281 15.69 6.37 18.84
CA THR A 281 15.21 5.70 20.07
C THR A 281 16.20 4.63 20.51
N GLY A 282 16.59 4.66 21.78
CA GLY A 282 17.44 3.63 22.39
C GLY A 282 16.61 2.40 22.78
N ARG A 283 17.11 1.20 22.50
CA ARG A 283 16.46 -0.07 22.80
C ARG A 283 17.42 -1.10 23.35
N GLN A 284 16.88 -2.00 24.17
CA GLN A 284 17.61 -3.15 24.72
C GLN A 284 17.79 -4.26 23.67
N ILE A 285 16.84 -4.39 22.75
CA ILE A 285 16.77 -5.43 21.74
C ILE A 285 16.77 -4.78 20.36
N ALA A 286 17.54 -5.37 19.43
CA ALA A 286 17.51 -4.96 18.03
C ALA A 286 16.19 -5.35 17.38
N SER A 287 15.74 -4.55 16.41
CA SER A 287 14.65 -4.91 15.50
C SER A 287 15.25 -5.12 14.11
N ASP A 288 14.39 -5.28 13.11
CA ASP A 288 14.81 -5.24 11.72
C ASP A 288 15.32 -3.86 11.30
N ASN A 289 16.23 -3.86 10.33
CA ASN A 289 16.94 -2.69 9.83
C ASN A 289 16.65 -2.52 8.34
N TYR A 290 16.60 -1.28 7.87
CA TYR A 290 16.28 -0.95 6.47
C TYR A 290 14.95 -1.56 6.01
N CYS A 291 13.90 -1.38 6.80
CA CYS A 291 12.62 -2.02 6.58
C CYS A 291 11.45 -1.06 6.80
N LEU A 292 10.29 -1.44 6.27
CA LEU A 292 9.02 -0.85 6.69
C LEU A 292 8.34 -1.76 7.69
N LEU A 293 7.84 -1.18 8.77
CA LEU A 293 7.15 -1.88 9.84
C LEU A 293 5.74 -1.34 10.01
N LEU A 294 4.77 -2.23 10.15
CA LEU A 294 3.40 -1.90 10.52
C LEU A 294 3.18 -2.28 11.98
N ALA A 295 2.81 -1.32 12.82
CA ALA A 295 2.65 -1.56 14.25
C ALA A 295 1.31 -1.03 14.77
N PRO A 296 0.70 -1.68 15.78
CA PRO A 296 -0.46 -1.13 16.47
C PRO A 296 -0.16 0.25 17.06
N ARG A 297 -1.02 1.23 16.79
CA ARG A 297 -0.85 2.64 17.19
C ARG A 297 -0.78 2.83 18.70
N LYS A 298 -1.49 1.97 19.46
CA LYS A 298 -1.61 2.05 20.93
C LYS A 298 -0.48 1.36 21.69
N GLN A 299 0.54 0.85 21.00
CA GLN A 299 1.63 0.12 21.64
C GLN A 299 2.70 1.07 22.22
N PRO A 300 3.13 0.90 23.50
CA PRO A 300 4.16 1.75 24.10
C PRO A 300 5.52 1.66 23.38
N ASP A 301 5.83 0.47 22.88
CA ASP A 301 6.99 0.20 22.06
C ASP A 301 6.53 -0.18 20.65
N PRO A 302 6.60 0.74 19.67
CA PRO A 302 6.05 0.52 18.34
C PRO A 302 6.83 -0.49 17.51
N LEU A 303 8.00 -0.98 17.93
CA LEU A 303 8.76 -2.00 17.16
C LEU A 303 8.76 -3.37 17.83
N ALA A 304 8.20 -3.53 19.03
CA ALA A 304 8.30 -4.78 19.79
C ALA A 304 7.46 -5.92 19.18
N ASN A 305 6.34 -5.60 18.53
CA ASN A 305 5.45 -6.55 17.83
C ASN A 305 5.03 -5.99 16.48
N ALA A 306 5.94 -5.34 15.75
CA ALA A 306 5.58 -4.80 14.45
C ALA A 306 5.68 -5.88 13.38
N LEU A 307 4.77 -5.87 12.42
CA LEU A 307 4.85 -6.69 11.22
C LEU A 307 5.86 -6.07 10.25
N ASN A 308 6.82 -6.86 9.78
CA ASN A 308 7.80 -6.41 8.80
C ASN A 308 7.24 -6.55 7.37
N LEU A 309 7.06 -5.43 6.67
CA LEU A 309 6.54 -5.40 5.30
C LEU A 309 7.63 -5.50 4.24
N SER A 310 8.89 -5.55 4.63
CA SER A 310 9.99 -5.85 3.71
C SER A 310 10.07 -7.36 3.47
N PRO A 311 10.30 -7.82 2.23
CA PRO A 311 10.82 -7.05 1.10
C PRO A 311 9.76 -6.45 0.16
N PHE A 312 8.47 -6.51 0.48
CA PHE A 312 7.41 -6.03 -0.43
C PHE A 312 7.39 -4.52 -0.56
N TYR A 313 7.64 -3.82 0.55
CA TYR A 313 7.82 -2.37 0.57
C TYR A 313 9.24 -2.01 0.99
N VAL A 314 9.78 -0.98 0.34
CA VAL A 314 11.14 -0.50 0.54
C VAL A 314 11.15 1.03 0.52
N ASP A 315 11.67 1.64 1.57
CA ASP A 315 12.01 3.07 1.58
C ASP A 315 13.42 3.24 1.02
N LYS A 316 13.55 3.72 -0.22
CA LYS A 316 14.86 3.92 -0.87
C LYS A 316 15.79 4.78 0.01
N ASN A 317 15.25 5.82 0.64
CA ASN A 317 16.02 6.76 1.44
C ASN A 317 16.41 6.20 2.82
N ALA A 318 15.84 5.07 3.25
CA ALA A 318 16.36 4.35 4.41
C ALA A 318 17.73 3.69 4.13
N PHE A 319 17.98 3.31 2.87
CA PHE A 319 19.22 2.63 2.45
C PHE A 319 20.31 3.61 2.06
N LEU A 320 19.96 4.70 1.38
CA LEU A 320 20.87 5.78 1.04
C LEU A 320 21.22 6.53 2.34
N GLY A 321 22.51 6.75 2.63
CA GLY A 321 22.93 7.33 3.93
C GLY A 321 22.37 8.72 4.23
N GLU A 322 22.84 9.39 5.28
CA GLU A 322 22.37 10.73 5.74
C GLU A 322 22.56 11.89 4.74
N ARG A 323 22.92 11.59 3.48
CA ARG A 323 23.13 12.56 2.41
C ARG A 323 21.87 12.91 1.62
N THR A 324 20.81 12.11 1.73
CA THR A 324 19.55 12.31 1.01
C THR A 324 18.51 12.98 1.91
N ASP A 325 17.52 13.62 1.29
CA ASP A 325 16.39 14.23 1.98
C ASP A 325 15.80 13.29 3.05
N ASN A 326 15.32 13.88 4.15
CA ASN A 326 14.62 13.12 5.18
C ASN A 326 13.25 12.61 4.71
N TYR A 327 12.79 13.06 3.56
CA TYR A 327 11.54 12.63 2.97
C TYR A 327 11.60 11.14 2.58
N PRO A 328 10.58 10.33 2.90
CA PRO A 328 10.55 8.93 2.50
C PRO A 328 10.41 8.79 0.99
N ALA A 329 11.01 7.75 0.41
CA ALA A 329 10.81 7.40 -0.99
C ALA A 329 10.37 5.94 -1.05
N ILE A 330 9.06 5.71 -0.94
CA ILE A 330 8.48 4.38 -0.77
C ILE A 330 8.23 3.73 -2.12
N TYR A 331 8.82 2.55 -2.29
CA TYR A 331 8.63 1.70 -3.45
C TYR A 331 7.97 0.38 -3.05
N VAL A 332 7.10 -0.12 -3.91
CA VAL A 332 6.40 -1.40 -3.76
C VAL A 332 6.81 -2.38 -4.83
N LEU A 333 6.96 -3.64 -4.45
CA LEU A 333 7.26 -4.74 -5.37
C LEU A 333 6.18 -4.82 -6.45
N ASN A 334 6.60 -4.82 -7.70
CA ASN A 334 5.71 -4.87 -8.85
C ASN A 334 5.85 -6.21 -9.57
N HIS A 335 7.04 -6.51 -10.11
CA HIS A 335 7.26 -7.75 -10.88
C HIS A 335 8.72 -8.21 -10.85
N GLN A 336 8.95 -9.43 -11.33
CA GLN A 336 10.29 -9.98 -11.50
C GLN A 336 10.77 -9.80 -12.95
N ASP A 337 11.91 -9.14 -13.11
CA ASP A 337 12.66 -9.02 -14.37
C ASP A 337 13.19 -10.40 -14.77
N GLY A 338 13.01 -10.80 -16.04
CA GLY A 338 13.58 -12.02 -16.63
C GLY A 338 15.09 -12.14 -16.44
N GLN A 339 15.81 -11.05 -16.17
CA GLN A 339 17.25 -11.03 -15.80
C GLN A 339 17.55 -11.34 -14.33
N GLN A 340 16.64 -11.99 -13.58
CA GLN A 340 16.77 -12.24 -12.13
C GLN A 340 16.85 -10.95 -11.30
N GLY A 341 16.16 -9.90 -11.73
CA GLY A 341 15.98 -8.67 -10.94
C GLY A 341 14.55 -8.59 -10.39
N PHE A 342 14.35 -7.81 -9.33
CA PHE A 342 13.02 -7.44 -8.86
C PHE A 342 12.80 -5.96 -9.09
N ILE A 343 11.63 -5.64 -9.63
CA ILE A 343 11.27 -4.30 -10.03
C ILE A 343 10.24 -3.78 -9.04
N PHE A 344 10.55 -2.62 -8.50
CA PHE A 344 9.71 -1.89 -7.59
C PHE A 344 9.27 -0.58 -8.24
N GLN A 345 8.04 -0.17 -7.94
CA GLN A 345 7.44 1.05 -8.45
C GLN A 345 7.30 2.05 -7.31
N ASN A 346 7.58 3.33 -7.57
CA ASN A 346 7.33 4.38 -6.61
C ASN A 346 5.82 4.56 -6.43
N ILE A 347 5.37 4.57 -5.18
CA ILE A 347 3.96 4.79 -4.81
C ILE A 347 3.67 6.29 -4.75
N ASP A 348 4.71 7.06 -4.47
CA ASP A 348 4.62 8.48 -4.29
C ASP A 348 4.81 9.21 -5.63
N ARG A 349 3.68 9.71 -6.14
CA ARG A 349 3.61 10.70 -7.22
C ARG A 349 3.39 12.10 -6.67
N ASP A 350 3.87 12.39 -5.45
CA ASP A 350 3.77 13.73 -4.87
C ASP A 350 4.33 14.77 -5.84
N ILE A 351 3.48 15.69 -6.25
CA ILE A 351 3.87 16.81 -7.10
C ILE A 351 4.77 17.81 -6.36
N ASN A 352 4.72 17.81 -5.03
CA ASN A 352 5.53 18.67 -4.15
C ASN A 352 6.97 18.15 -4.03
N HIS A 353 7.22 16.89 -4.36
CA HIS A 353 8.57 16.34 -4.50
C HIS A 353 8.81 15.95 -5.97
N GLN A 354 9.34 16.89 -6.75
CA GLN A 354 9.65 16.65 -8.15
C GLN A 354 10.81 15.64 -8.28
N TYR A 355 10.46 14.39 -8.55
CA TYR A 355 11.40 13.43 -9.09
C TYR A 355 11.83 13.90 -10.48
N ASN A 356 13.07 14.39 -10.56
CA ASN A 356 13.59 15.08 -11.76
C ASN A 356 13.72 14.16 -12.98
N HIS A 357 13.65 12.84 -12.79
CA HIS A 357 13.85 11.86 -13.85
C HIS A 357 12.78 10.76 -13.84
N PRO A 358 12.25 10.34 -15.00
CA PRO A 358 11.35 9.18 -15.10
C PRO A 358 11.93 7.91 -14.47
N GLU A 359 13.26 7.79 -14.47
CA GLU A 359 14.00 6.68 -13.87
C GLU A 359 13.88 6.63 -12.34
N ASP A 360 13.50 7.72 -11.67
CA ASP A 360 13.23 7.74 -10.23
C ASP A 360 11.92 7.04 -9.86
N GLN A 361 11.02 6.81 -10.81
CA GLN A 361 9.73 6.13 -10.58
C GLN A 361 9.88 4.60 -10.45
N ARG A 362 11.07 4.07 -10.75
CA ARG A 362 11.34 2.63 -10.74
C ARG A 362 12.64 2.32 -10.01
N LEU A 363 12.62 1.29 -9.17
CA LEU A 363 13.79 0.78 -8.48
C LEU A 363 14.00 -0.68 -8.90
N VAL A 364 15.19 -1.01 -9.43
CA VAL A 364 15.53 -2.37 -9.83
C VAL A 364 16.54 -2.95 -8.85
N ILE A 365 16.16 -3.99 -8.12
CA ILE A 365 17.01 -4.65 -7.14
C ILE A 365 17.51 -5.98 -7.72
N ARG A 366 18.83 -6.15 -7.79
CA ARG A 366 19.52 -7.32 -8.36
C ARG A 366 20.43 -7.96 -7.31
N LYS A 367 21.01 -9.12 -7.64
CA LYS A 367 22.01 -9.82 -6.82
C LYS A 367 23.20 -8.93 -6.41
N SER A 368 23.57 -7.94 -7.23
CA SER A 368 24.66 -7.00 -6.96
C SER A 368 24.26 -5.76 -6.15
N GLY A 369 22.97 -5.56 -5.86
CA GLY A 369 22.43 -4.36 -5.24
C GLY A 369 21.36 -3.69 -6.11
N ALA A 370 20.93 -2.48 -5.72
CA ALA A 370 20.00 -1.67 -6.49
C ALA A 370 20.70 -1.00 -7.69
N ALA A 371 20.07 -1.02 -8.85
CA ALA A 371 20.50 -0.26 -10.01
C ALA A 371 19.94 1.17 -9.92
N PHE A 372 20.84 2.15 -10.00
CA PHE A 372 20.48 3.55 -10.01
C PHE A 372 21.00 4.21 -11.29
N PRO A 373 20.28 5.20 -11.83
CA PRO A 373 20.79 6.08 -12.86
C PRO A 373 22.11 6.71 -12.46
N ALA A 374 23.05 6.82 -13.40
CA ALA A 374 24.33 7.46 -13.15
C ALA A 374 24.19 8.94 -12.71
N VAL A 375 23.11 9.60 -13.16
CA VAL A 375 22.78 11.00 -12.82
C VAL A 375 22.54 11.20 -11.32
N LEU A 376 22.09 10.17 -10.59
CA LEU A 376 21.86 10.27 -9.15
C LEU A 376 23.16 10.21 -8.33
N GLY A 377 24.29 9.84 -8.93
CA GLY A 377 25.59 9.83 -8.25
C GLY A 377 25.69 8.89 -7.03
N ILE A 378 24.84 7.87 -6.96
CA ILE A 378 24.78 6.95 -5.82
C ILE A 378 26.02 6.03 -5.79
N ASP A 379 26.69 5.97 -4.63
CA ASP A 379 27.89 5.14 -4.42
C ASP A 379 27.53 3.64 -4.50
N ILE A 380 28.43 2.84 -5.09
CA ILE A 380 28.28 1.38 -5.17
C ILE A 380 28.08 0.72 -3.81
N ARG A 381 28.60 1.31 -2.73
CA ARG A 381 28.39 0.86 -1.35
C ARG A 381 26.94 0.99 -0.92
N ASP A 382 26.26 2.07 -1.29
CA ASP A 382 24.87 2.29 -0.94
C ASP A 382 23.95 1.42 -1.82
N SER A 383 24.27 1.26 -3.10
CA SER A 383 23.63 0.25 -3.98
C SER A 383 23.67 -1.16 -3.38
N ARG A 384 24.82 -1.58 -2.83
CA ARG A 384 24.99 -2.91 -2.22
C ARG A 384 24.16 -3.13 -0.95
N ARG A 385 23.65 -2.08 -0.31
CA ARG A 385 22.79 -2.22 0.88
C ARG A 385 21.44 -2.87 0.56
N PHE A 386 21.04 -2.91 -0.71
CA PHE A 386 19.81 -3.59 -1.16
C PHE A 386 20.00 -5.09 -1.43
N ILE A 387 21.22 -5.63 -1.33
CA ILE A 387 21.48 -7.08 -1.51
C ILE A 387 20.65 -7.95 -0.54
N PRO A 388 20.46 -7.60 0.74
CA PRO A 388 19.58 -8.34 1.64
C PRO A 388 18.14 -8.42 1.14
N VAL A 389 17.58 -7.35 0.56
CA VAL A 389 16.23 -7.35 -0.03
C VAL A 389 16.13 -8.36 -1.17
N TYR A 390 17.13 -8.40 -2.05
CA TYR A 390 17.22 -9.42 -3.10
C TYR A 390 17.21 -10.85 -2.52
N ARG A 391 18.00 -11.09 -1.46
CA ARG A 391 18.08 -12.42 -0.82
C ARG A 391 16.77 -12.80 -0.14
N GLN A 392 16.11 -11.85 0.53
CA GLN A 392 14.79 -12.05 1.12
C GLN A 392 13.76 -12.48 0.05
N LEU A 393 13.70 -11.79 -1.08
CA LEU A 393 12.79 -12.16 -2.18
C LEU A 393 13.11 -13.53 -2.78
N GLN A 394 14.38 -13.91 -2.87
CA GLN A 394 14.78 -15.24 -3.32
C GLN A 394 14.39 -16.32 -2.30
N GLN A 395 14.57 -16.05 -1.01
CA GLN A 395 14.16 -16.96 0.07
C GLN A 395 12.64 -17.12 0.10
N LEU A 396 11.90 -16.01 0.06
CA LEU A 396 10.45 -15.99 -0.05
C LEU A 396 9.95 -16.83 -1.24
N ASN A 397 10.55 -16.67 -2.42
CA ASN A 397 10.23 -17.48 -3.60
C ASN A 397 10.50 -18.97 -3.39
N GLN A 398 11.52 -19.34 -2.62
CA GLN A 398 11.83 -20.73 -2.31
C GLN A 398 10.81 -21.30 -1.31
N ASP A 399 10.55 -20.57 -0.23
CA ASP A 399 9.67 -20.97 0.87
C ASP A 399 8.23 -21.21 0.42
N PHE A 400 7.75 -20.45 -0.57
CA PHE A 400 6.40 -20.58 -1.12
C PHE A 400 6.30 -21.51 -2.34
N ARG A 401 7.43 -22.00 -2.88
CA ARG A 401 7.46 -22.99 -3.98
C ARG A 401 7.76 -24.42 -3.52
N SER A 402 8.44 -24.58 -2.38
CA SER A 402 8.75 -25.87 -1.75
C SER A 402 7.56 -26.44 -1.02
#